data_AF-A0A925LPS8-F1
#
_entry.id   AF-A0A925LPS8-F1
#
_cell.length_a   1.000
_cell.length_b   1.000
_cell.length_c   1.000
_cell.angle_alpha   90.00
_cell.angle_beta   90.00
_cell.angle_gamma   90.00
#
_symmetry.space_group_name_H-M   'P 1'
#
loop_
_entity.id
_entity.type
_entity.pdbx_description
1 polymer ?
#
loop_
_entity_poly.entity_id
_entity_poly.type
_entity_poly.pdbx_seq_one_letter_code
_entity_poly.pdbx_strand_id
1 'polypeptide(L)'
;MCKKLFIAATGQHCGKTTISLSLMHLALQRYDRVGYIKPLGPKCQEFNGVTADKDAVLMARVFGQEERIALMSPLVLGKGATRRFLDGELYREWAAERIFSACRELESQSDLLLIEGAGHGGVGSVIGLNNADMAKMLDAPVVMVAGGGIGNVVDSVRLNLALYEQE
;
A
#
# COMPACT_ATOMS: atom_id res chain seq x y z
N MET A 1 -14.06 10.60 12.03
CA MET A 1 -13.31 10.65 10.76
C MET A 1 -12.14 9.68 10.90
N CYS A 2 -12.01 8.70 10.01
CA CYS A 2 -10.91 7.73 10.03
C CYS A 2 -9.58 8.44 9.77
N LYS A 3 -8.57 8.23 10.61
CA LYS A 3 -7.21 8.69 10.33
C LYS A 3 -6.54 7.77 9.32
N LYS A 4 -5.63 8.30 8.51
CA LYS A 4 -4.84 7.52 7.55
C LYS A 4 -3.36 7.70 7.78
N LEU A 5 -2.58 6.68 7.45
CA LEU A 5 -1.13 6.77 7.38
C LEU A 5 -0.64 5.91 6.21
N PHE A 6 -0.01 6.55 5.23
CA PHE A 6 0.61 5.88 4.10
C PHE A 6 2.05 5.52 4.42
N ILE A 7 2.39 4.24 4.36
CA ILE A 7 3.70 3.69 4.67
C ILE A 7 4.46 3.49 3.34
N ALA A 8 5.27 4.49 3.01
CA ALA A 8 6.15 4.49 1.85
C ALA A 8 7.52 3.91 2.18
N ALA A 9 8.37 3.72 1.16
CA ALA A 9 9.79 3.48 1.38
C ALA A 9 10.67 3.95 0.24
N THR A 10 11.97 3.94 0.50
CA THR A 10 12.99 4.28 -0.49
C THR A 10 13.37 3.10 -1.39
N GLY A 11 12.95 1.88 -1.06
CA GLY A 11 13.34 0.66 -1.76
C GLY A 11 12.51 -0.57 -1.43
N GLN A 12 12.78 -1.66 -2.17
CA GLN A 12 12.34 -3.00 -1.77
C GLN A 12 13.14 -3.48 -0.56
N HIS A 13 12.52 -4.32 0.28
CA HIS A 13 13.17 -4.93 1.45
C HIS A 13 13.71 -3.96 2.53
N CYS A 14 13.33 -2.68 2.52
CA CYS A 14 13.69 -1.72 3.58
C CYS A 14 12.97 -1.91 4.92
N GLY A 15 12.21 -3.00 5.11
CA GLY A 15 11.48 -3.26 6.35
C GLY A 15 10.06 -2.68 6.43
N LYS A 16 9.46 -2.19 5.33
CA LYS A 16 8.06 -1.67 5.33
C LYS A 16 7.08 -2.60 6.03
N THR A 17 7.02 -3.85 5.61
CA THR A 17 6.05 -4.81 6.15
C THR A 17 6.28 -5.07 7.62
N THR A 18 7.54 -5.08 8.09
CA THR A 18 7.87 -5.15 9.51
C THR A 18 7.37 -3.90 10.26
N ILE A 19 7.58 -2.71 9.70
CA ILE A 19 7.07 -1.46 10.26
C ILE A 19 5.54 -1.45 10.28
N SER A 20 4.86 -1.91 9.22
CA SER A 20 3.40 -2.02 9.16
C SER A 20 2.85 -2.98 10.22
N LEU A 21 3.48 -4.15 10.40
CA LEU A 21 3.13 -5.10 11.48
C LEU A 21 3.25 -4.43 12.85
N SER A 22 4.38 -3.75 13.11
CA SER A 22 4.61 -3.06 14.38
C SER A 22 3.63 -1.90 14.60
N LEU A 23 3.38 -1.08 13.58
CA LEU A 23 2.43 0.02 13.66
C LEU A 23 1.01 -0.47 13.88
N MET A 24 0.60 -1.56 13.22
CA MET A 24 -0.71 -2.17 13.42
C MET A 24 -0.86 -2.67 14.86
N HIS A 25 0.15 -3.39 15.38
CA HIS A 25 0.14 -3.87 16.75
C HIS A 25 0.03 -2.72 17.77
N LEU A 26 0.81 -1.66 17.60
CA LEU A 26 0.77 -0.48 18.48
C LEU A 26 -0.53 0.31 18.33
N ALA A 27 -1.07 0.40 17.11
CA ALA A 27 -2.32 1.09 16.85
C ALA A 27 -3.51 0.40 17.54
N LEU A 28 -3.55 -0.93 17.56
CA LEU A 28 -4.58 -1.70 18.25
C LEU A 28 -4.58 -1.50 19.78
N GLN A 29 -3.51 -0.95 20.35
CA GLN A 29 -3.47 -0.55 21.77
C GLN A 29 -4.06 0.85 22.01
N ARG A 30 -4.30 1.63 20.95
CA ARG A 30 -4.73 3.03 21.02
C ARG A 30 -6.08 3.30 20.36
N TYR A 31 -6.47 2.48 19.40
CA TYR A 31 -7.69 2.63 18.61
C TYR A 31 -8.49 1.34 18.69
N ASP A 32 -9.82 1.45 18.80
CA ASP A 32 -10.71 0.29 18.86
C ASP A 32 -10.78 -0.44 17.52
N ARG A 33 -10.73 0.31 16.41
CA ARG A 33 -10.82 -0.24 15.06
C ARG A 33 -9.64 0.22 14.21
N VAL A 34 -8.80 -0.74 13.81
CA VAL A 34 -7.66 -0.48 12.93
C VAL A 34 -7.79 -1.31 11.66
N GLY A 35 -7.72 -0.63 10.52
CA GLY A 35 -7.70 -1.25 9.19
C GLY A 35 -6.30 -1.27 8.60
N TYR A 36 -6.10 -2.19 7.66
CA TYR A 36 -4.91 -2.25 6.83
C TYR A 36 -5.30 -2.43 5.36
N ILE A 37 -4.58 -1.78 4.46
CA ILE A 37 -4.72 -1.98 3.02
C ILE A 37 -3.35 -1.94 2.34
N LYS A 38 -3.13 -2.86 1.42
CA LYS A 38 -2.07 -2.83 0.41
C LYS A 38 -2.71 -2.53 -0.94
N PRO A 39 -2.81 -1.24 -1.32
CA PRO A 39 -3.62 -0.84 -2.46
C PRO A 39 -3.13 -1.44 -3.77
N LEU A 40 -1.80 -1.52 -3.95
CA LEU A 40 -1.15 -2.11 -5.10
C LEU A 40 -0.17 -3.20 -4.67
N GLY A 41 -0.44 -4.45 -5.04
CA GLY A 41 0.37 -5.60 -4.70
C GLY A 41 1.10 -6.25 -5.88
N PRO A 42 2.43 -6.25 -5.96
CA PRO A 42 3.15 -6.97 -7.02
C PRO A 42 3.34 -8.47 -6.73
N LYS A 43 3.08 -8.94 -5.50
CA LYS A 43 3.39 -10.32 -5.07
C LYS A 43 2.11 -11.16 -4.97
N CYS A 44 1.70 -11.76 -6.08
CA CYS A 44 0.50 -12.59 -6.16
C CYS A 44 0.57 -13.87 -5.29
N GLN A 45 -0.52 -14.17 -4.57
CA GLN A 45 -0.81 -15.43 -3.88
C GLN A 45 -2.32 -15.68 -3.86
N GLU A 46 -2.73 -16.95 -4.00
CA GLU A 46 -4.11 -17.39 -3.75
C GLU A 46 -4.36 -17.56 -2.24
N PHE A 47 -5.43 -16.94 -1.75
CA PHE A 47 -5.84 -17.02 -0.35
C PHE A 47 -7.37 -17.02 -0.24
N ASN A 48 -7.97 -18.11 0.27
CA ASN A 48 -9.42 -18.28 0.41
C ASN A 48 -10.22 -18.00 -0.88
N GLY A 49 -9.68 -18.37 -2.03
CA GLY A 49 -10.30 -18.11 -3.34
C GLY A 49 -10.16 -16.68 -3.86
N VAL A 50 -9.34 -15.86 -3.19
CA VAL A 50 -9.01 -14.49 -3.59
C VAL A 50 -7.52 -14.41 -3.95
N THR A 51 -7.22 -13.89 -5.12
CA THR A 51 -5.86 -13.49 -5.50
C THR A 51 -5.47 -12.21 -4.75
N ALA A 52 -4.50 -12.29 -3.84
CA ALA A 52 -4.09 -11.20 -2.97
C ALA A 52 -2.56 -11.02 -2.93
N ASP A 53 -2.09 -9.87 -2.45
CA ASP A 53 -0.68 -9.64 -2.17
C ASP A 53 -0.23 -10.41 -0.92
N LYS A 54 0.95 -11.03 -0.98
CA LYS A 54 1.54 -11.76 0.15
C LYS A 54 1.61 -10.93 1.44
N ASP A 55 1.90 -9.63 1.33
CA ASP A 55 2.04 -8.78 2.51
C ASP A 55 0.65 -8.47 3.12
N ALA A 56 -0.41 -8.39 2.30
CA ALA A 56 -1.78 -8.28 2.79
C ALA A 56 -2.28 -9.58 3.44
N VAL A 57 -1.96 -10.73 2.85
CA VAL A 57 -2.27 -12.05 3.42
C VAL A 57 -1.58 -12.22 4.78
N LEU A 58 -0.32 -11.80 4.90
CA LEU A 58 0.41 -11.80 6.17
C LEU A 58 -0.31 -10.97 7.23
N MET A 59 -0.68 -9.72 6.90
CA MET A 59 -1.39 -8.84 7.83
C MET A 59 -2.74 -9.43 8.25
N ALA A 60 -3.50 -9.98 7.29
CA ALA A 60 -4.79 -10.58 7.58
C ALA A 60 -4.67 -11.74 8.58
N ARG A 61 -3.69 -12.64 8.38
CA ARG A 61 -3.45 -13.77 9.28
C ARG A 61 -2.97 -13.38 10.67
N VAL A 62 -2.08 -12.38 10.75
CA VAL A 62 -1.50 -11.97 12.03
C VAL A 62 -2.54 -11.29 12.92
N PHE A 63 -3.49 -10.56 12.33
CA PHE A 63 -4.47 -9.76 13.05
C PHE A 63 -5.91 -10.27 12.97
N GLY A 64 -6.14 -11.48 12.42
CA GLY A 64 -7.47 -12.09 12.34
C GLY A 64 -8.45 -11.30 11.47
N GLN A 65 -8.00 -10.84 10.29
CA GLN A 65 -8.79 -10.06 9.32
C GLN A 65 -8.92 -10.77 7.97
N GLU A 66 -8.85 -12.09 7.94
CA GLU A 66 -8.89 -12.93 6.74
C GLU A 66 -10.14 -12.69 5.88
N GLU A 67 -11.28 -12.41 6.50
CA GLU A 67 -12.55 -12.10 5.85
C GLU A 67 -12.51 -10.78 5.06
N ARG A 68 -11.56 -9.90 5.37
CA ARG A 68 -11.40 -8.57 4.73
C ARG A 68 -10.38 -8.59 3.60
N ILE A 69 -9.78 -9.74 3.27
CA ILE A 69 -8.63 -9.82 2.34
C ILE A 69 -8.89 -9.15 0.97
N ALA A 70 -10.11 -9.26 0.43
CA ALA A 70 -10.47 -8.66 -0.85
C ALA A 70 -10.42 -7.12 -0.80
N LEU A 71 -10.74 -6.51 0.36
CA LEU A 71 -10.60 -5.08 0.59
C LEU A 71 -9.15 -4.69 0.92
N MET A 72 -8.44 -5.55 1.64
CA MET A 72 -7.05 -5.32 2.03
C MET A 72 -6.08 -5.39 0.84
N SER A 73 -6.44 -6.06 -0.25
CA SER A 73 -5.60 -6.24 -1.45
C SER A 73 -6.42 -6.07 -2.74
N PRO A 74 -6.94 -4.88 -3.03
CA PRO A 74 -7.94 -4.69 -4.09
C PRO A 74 -7.36 -4.80 -5.51
N LEU A 75 -6.05 -4.56 -5.66
CA LEU A 75 -5.35 -4.62 -6.94
C LEU A 75 -4.02 -5.36 -6.81
N VAL A 76 -3.90 -6.48 -7.53
CA VAL A 76 -2.67 -7.28 -7.61
C VAL A 76 -2.17 -7.27 -9.05
N LEU A 77 -0.93 -6.86 -9.26
CA LEU A 77 -0.27 -6.92 -10.56
C LEU A 77 0.36 -8.29 -10.76
N GLY A 78 -0.48 -9.25 -11.14
CA GLY A 78 -0.06 -10.61 -11.52
C GLY A 78 0.73 -10.65 -12.84
N LYS A 79 1.18 -11.86 -13.20
CA LYS A 79 1.88 -12.10 -14.46
C LYS A 79 1.02 -11.62 -15.65
N GLY A 80 1.61 -10.79 -16.50
CA GLY A 80 0.93 -10.23 -17.69
C GLY A 80 0.10 -8.97 -17.42
N ALA A 81 -0.22 -8.63 -16.17
CA ALA A 81 -1.05 -7.45 -15.85
C ALA A 81 -0.42 -6.16 -16.38
N THR A 82 0.88 -5.95 -16.15
CA THR A 82 1.61 -4.78 -16.67
C THR A 82 1.49 -4.63 -18.18
N ARG A 83 1.57 -5.73 -18.93
CA ARG A 83 1.45 -5.70 -20.39
C ARG A 83 0.06 -5.27 -20.83
N ARG A 84 -0.98 -5.75 -20.15
CA ARG A 84 -2.38 -5.36 -20.41
C ARG A 84 -2.63 -3.87 -20.15
N PHE A 85 -1.93 -3.24 -19.19
CA PHE A 85 -1.96 -1.79 -19.03
C PHE A 85 -1.28 -1.05 -20.18
N LEU A 86 -0.12 -1.53 -20.63
CA LEU A 86 0.60 -0.95 -21.77
C LEU A 86 -0.17 -1.11 -23.10
N ASP A 87 -0.86 -2.22 -23.26
CA ASP A 87 -1.68 -2.54 -24.44
C ASP A 87 -3.07 -1.87 -24.39
N GLY A 88 -3.40 -1.16 -23.30
CA GLY A 88 -4.65 -0.41 -23.15
C GLY A 88 -5.89 -1.27 -22.80
N GLU A 89 -5.72 -2.55 -22.51
CA GLU A 89 -6.80 -3.43 -22.06
C GLU A 89 -7.25 -3.15 -20.62
N LEU A 90 -6.30 -2.71 -19.79
CA LEU A 90 -6.53 -2.19 -18.44
C LEU A 90 -6.08 -0.74 -18.41
N TYR A 91 -6.77 0.10 -17.65
CA TYR A 91 -6.51 1.53 -17.61
C TYR A 91 -6.49 2.06 -16.19
N ARG A 92 -5.84 3.22 -16.03
CA ARG A 92 -5.56 3.86 -14.74
C ARG A 92 -6.82 4.07 -13.92
N GLU A 93 -7.88 4.60 -14.53
CA GLU A 93 -9.13 4.97 -13.84
C GLU A 93 -9.82 3.74 -13.25
N TRP A 94 -9.79 2.60 -13.98
CA TRP A 94 -10.30 1.33 -13.46
C TRP A 94 -9.52 0.86 -12.23
N ALA A 95 -8.20 0.98 -12.25
CA ALA A 95 -7.35 0.62 -11.13
C ALA A 95 -7.55 1.56 -9.92
N ALA A 96 -7.64 2.86 -10.19
CA ALA A 96 -7.85 3.90 -9.20
C ALA A 96 -9.18 3.70 -8.46
N GLU A 97 -10.26 3.44 -9.21
CA GLU A 97 -11.60 3.22 -8.64
C GLU A 97 -11.63 2.00 -7.71
N ARG A 98 -10.97 0.90 -8.09
CA ARG A 98 -10.87 -0.29 -7.23
C ARG A 98 -10.15 0.00 -5.91
N ILE A 99 -9.03 0.72 -5.97
CA ILE A 99 -8.26 1.10 -4.78
C ILE A 99 -9.07 2.05 -3.91
N PHE A 100 -9.67 3.08 -4.52
CA PHE A 100 -10.44 4.10 -3.82
C PHE A 100 -11.66 3.50 -3.13
N SER A 101 -12.47 2.71 -3.84
CA SER A 101 -13.64 2.03 -3.28
C SER A 101 -13.28 1.11 -2.10
N ALA A 102 -12.20 0.31 -2.21
CA ALA A 102 -11.77 -0.53 -1.10
C ALA A 102 -11.26 0.27 0.11
N CYS A 103 -10.51 1.35 -0.14
CA CYS A 103 -10.05 2.26 0.91
C CYS A 103 -11.24 2.91 1.64
N ARG A 104 -12.23 3.41 0.89
CA ARG A 104 -13.46 4.03 1.41
C ARG A 104 -14.26 3.08 2.31
N GLU A 105 -14.39 1.83 1.90
CA GLU A 105 -15.08 0.80 2.69
C GLU A 105 -14.33 0.57 4.01
N LEU A 106 -13.01 0.36 3.96
CA LEU A 106 -12.19 0.15 5.15
C LEU A 106 -12.17 1.38 6.08
N GLU A 107 -12.13 2.58 5.53
CA GLU A 107 -12.24 3.86 6.28
C GLU A 107 -13.53 3.92 7.08
N SER A 108 -14.67 3.50 6.52
CA SER A 108 -15.97 3.54 7.20
C SER A 108 -16.02 2.63 8.43
N GLN A 109 -15.16 1.61 8.45
CA GLN A 109 -15.09 0.57 9.47
C GLN A 109 -13.92 0.76 10.46
N SER A 110 -13.12 1.83 10.32
CA SER A 110 -11.86 1.99 11.05
C SER A 110 -11.70 3.39 11.66
N ASP A 111 -11.01 3.48 12.79
CA ASP A 111 -10.58 4.75 13.40
C ASP A 111 -9.19 5.18 12.89
N LEU A 112 -8.35 4.20 12.53
CA LEU A 112 -7.08 4.37 11.81
C LEU A 112 -6.99 3.34 10.68
N LEU A 113 -6.61 3.78 9.48
CA LEU A 113 -6.29 2.93 8.33
C LEU A 113 -4.80 3.08 7.97
N LEU A 114 -4.07 1.96 8.04
CA LEU A 114 -2.70 1.85 7.57
C LEU A 114 -2.69 1.46 6.10
N ILE A 115 -2.00 2.24 5.27
CA ILE A 115 -1.92 2.03 3.82
C ILE A 115 -0.47 1.67 3.48
N GLU A 116 -0.17 0.41 3.14
CA GLU A 116 1.18 -0.02 2.81
C GLU A 116 1.48 0.10 1.31
N GLY A 117 2.40 1.00 0.95
CA GLY A 117 2.89 1.13 -0.42
C GLY A 117 3.77 -0.05 -0.88
N ALA A 118 4.02 -0.11 -2.18
CA ALA A 118 4.84 -1.16 -2.80
C ALA A 118 6.27 -0.66 -3.08
N GLY A 119 7.31 -1.44 -2.75
CA GLY A 119 8.70 -1.12 -3.11
C GLY A 119 9.12 0.32 -2.76
N HIS A 120 9.58 1.09 -3.76
CA HIS A 120 9.98 2.51 -3.64
C HIS A 120 8.89 3.45 -4.18
N GLY A 121 9.01 4.77 -3.99
CA GLY A 121 8.01 5.79 -4.36
C GLY A 121 7.43 5.66 -5.77
N GLY A 122 8.26 5.36 -6.77
CA GLY A 122 7.85 5.24 -8.17
C GLY A 122 7.20 3.90 -8.56
N VAL A 123 7.09 2.91 -7.67
CA VAL A 123 6.43 1.64 -8.00
C VAL A 123 4.95 1.89 -8.27
N GLY A 124 4.46 1.41 -9.42
CA GLY A 124 3.10 1.67 -9.90
C GLY A 124 3.03 2.72 -11.03
N SER A 125 4.14 3.39 -11.36
CA SER A 125 4.19 4.38 -12.44
C SER A 125 3.74 3.83 -13.80
N VAL A 126 4.01 2.54 -14.08
CA VAL A 126 3.62 1.88 -15.34
C VAL A 126 2.09 1.80 -15.53
N ILE A 127 1.32 1.92 -14.44
CA ILE A 127 -0.14 1.96 -14.47
C ILE A 127 -0.71 3.35 -14.11
N GLY A 128 0.16 4.36 -13.99
CA GLY A 128 -0.21 5.72 -13.59
C GLY A 128 -0.69 5.86 -12.15
N LEU A 129 -0.30 4.93 -11.27
CA LEU A 129 -0.66 4.92 -9.84
C LEU A 129 0.58 4.56 -9.02
N ASN A 130 1.58 5.45 -9.03
CA ASN A 130 2.74 5.28 -8.17
C ASN A 130 2.38 5.52 -6.68
N ASN A 131 3.30 5.28 -5.74
CA ASN A 131 2.96 5.45 -4.32
C ASN A 131 2.66 6.91 -3.93
N ALA A 132 3.32 7.89 -4.56
CA ALA A 132 3.02 9.31 -4.33
C ALA A 132 1.62 9.66 -4.87
N ASP A 133 1.30 9.22 -6.09
CA ASP A 133 -0.04 9.35 -6.68
C ASP A 133 -1.11 8.78 -5.74
N MET A 134 -0.89 7.54 -5.25
CA MET A 134 -1.83 6.86 -4.37
C MET A 134 -1.97 7.57 -3.02
N ALA A 135 -0.88 8.05 -2.43
CA ALA A 135 -0.93 8.79 -1.17
C ALA A 135 -1.74 10.09 -1.31
N LYS A 136 -1.54 10.84 -2.41
CA LYS A 136 -2.31 12.04 -2.73
C LYS A 136 -3.77 11.72 -3.02
N MET A 137 -4.04 10.75 -3.89
CA MET A 137 -5.38 10.31 -4.27
C MET A 137 -6.20 9.86 -3.04
N LEU A 138 -5.55 9.19 -2.09
CA LEU A 138 -6.18 8.71 -0.86
C LEU A 138 -6.11 9.74 0.28
N ASP A 139 -5.62 10.97 0.05
CA ASP A 139 -5.49 12.02 1.06
C ASP A 139 -4.88 11.50 2.37
N ALA A 140 -3.70 10.86 2.26
CA ALA A 140 -3.04 10.17 3.35
C ALA A 140 -1.66 10.78 3.64
N PRO A 141 -1.37 11.21 4.88
CA PRO A 141 -0.03 11.63 5.25
C PRO A 141 0.95 10.46 5.14
N VAL A 142 2.17 10.75 4.70
CA VAL A 142 3.16 9.73 4.36
C VAL A 142 4.23 9.61 5.46
N VAL A 143 4.54 8.38 5.84
CA VAL A 143 5.78 8.03 6.54
C VAL A 143 6.68 7.25 5.59
N MET A 144 7.93 7.69 5.43
CA MET A 144 8.88 7.05 4.52
C MET A 144 9.86 6.17 5.29
N VAL A 145 9.82 4.86 5.01
CA VAL A 145 10.76 3.87 5.59
C VAL A 145 12.01 3.80 4.72
N ALA A 146 13.16 4.08 5.30
CA ALA A 146 14.46 3.96 4.64
C ALA A 146 15.26 2.78 5.22
N GLY A 147 16.29 2.35 4.49
CA GLY A 147 17.27 1.38 4.99
C GLY A 147 18.18 1.97 6.08
N GLY A 148 19.25 1.23 6.42
CA GLY A 148 20.30 1.72 7.32
C GLY A 148 21.43 2.45 6.59
N GLY A 149 22.21 3.22 7.35
CA GLY A 149 23.34 4.02 6.88
C GLY A 149 23.04 5.53 6.91
N ILE A 150 24.06 6.37 6.76
CA ILE A 150 23.91 7.84 6.86
C ILE A 150 23.75 8.43 5.46
N GLY A 151 24.80 8.37 4.63
CA GLY A 151 24.79 9.00 3.30
C GLY A 151 23.74 8.40 2.36
N ASN A 152 23.76 7.08 2.17
CA ASN A 152 22.82 6.37 1.30
C ASN A 152 21.34 6.57 1.70
N VAL A 153 21.06 6.71 3.00
CA VAL A 153 19.70 6.98 3.48
C VAL A 153 19.26 8.38 3.08
N VAL A 154 20.08 9.40 3.31
CA VAL A 154 19.76 10.77 2.91
C VAL A 154 19.53 10.85 1.40
N ASP A 155 20.42 10.26 0.60
CA ASP A 155 20.30 10.28 -0.87
C ASP A 155 19.03 9.57 -1.35
N SER A 156 18.76 8.37 -0.83
CA SER A 156 17.59 7.59 -1.24
C SER A 156 16.27 8.21 -0.80
N VAL A 157 16.23 8.83 0.38
CA VAL A 157 15.08 9.61 0.84
C VAL A 157 14.88 10.81 -0.07
N ARG A 158 15.94 11.56 -0.40
CA ARG A 158 15.78 12.77 -1.22
C ARG A 158 15.34 12.45 -2.64
N LEU A 159 15.86 11.37 -3.23
CA LEU A 159 15.42 10.87 -4.54
C LEU A 159 13.92 10.51 -4.54
N ASN A 160 13.44 9.80 -3.50
CA ASN A 160 12.02 9.42 -3.44
C ASN A 160 11.13 10.62 -3.11
N LEU A 161 11.57 11.48 -2.19
CA LEU A 161 10.82 12.65 -1.75
C LEU A 161 10.53 13.62 -2.90
N ALA A 162 11.44 13.77 -3.86
CA ALA A 162 11.20 14.58 -5.06
C ALA A 162 9.91 14.19 -5.81
N LEU A 163 9.57 12.90 -5.85
CA LEU A 163 8.32 12.44 -6.46
C LEU A 163 7.09 12.83 -5.61
N TYR A 164 7.17 12.68 -4.30
CA TYR A 164 6.08 13.08 -3.38
C TYR A 164 5.88 14.59 -3.30
N GLU A 165 6.93 15.39 -3.56
CA GLU A 165 6.84 16.85 -3.64
C GLU A 165 6.23 17.32 -4.98
N GLN A 166 6.35 16.50 -6.03
CA GLN A 166 5.81 16.79 -7.37
C GLN A 166 4.32 16.46 -7.48
N GLU A 167 3.88 15.33 -6.91
CA GLU A 167 2.48 14.93 -6.88
C GLU A 167 1.67 15.80 -5.92
#